data_AF-A0A1M3CYV9-F1
#
_entry.id   AF-A0A1M3CYV9-F1
#
_cell.length_a   1.000
_cell.length_b   1.000
_cell.length_c   1.000
_cell.angle_alpha   90.00
_cell.angle_beta   90.00
_cell.angle_gamma   90.00
#
_symmetry.space_group_name_H-M   'P 1'
#
loop_
_entity.id
_entity.type
_entity.pdbx_description
1 polymer ?
#
loop_
_entity_poly.entity_id
_entity_poly.type
_entity_poly.pdbx_seq_one_letter_code
_entity_poly.pdbx_strand_id
1 'polypeptide(L)'
;MKKLLFIIAVILIASCEKEPSSKGKLNPNALISIRPAAGVKSNLSAKDIVKNTRNISFYNPAISGTVLTRAFAEAQRDTINVRLLMWGTDIIDQSGRYTGDFIEGRDFVFRKSVDMNATPPVYDTIAYIPNAIITEARGKIITAFADSNFVEVYRLFDVAFTFTPTSGEEWRALKAAGQN
;
A
#
# COMPACT_ATOMS: atom_id res chain seq x y z
N MET A 1 17.72 76.88 -9.98
CA MET A 1 17.23 75.63 -10.60
C MET A 1 17.85 74.44 -9.88
N LYS A 2 17.16 73.85 -8.88
CA LYS A 2 17.60 72.60 -8.23
C LYS A 2 16.50 71.57 -8.46
N LYS A 3 16.79 70.58 -9.30
CA LYS A 3 15.85 69.51 -9.67
C LYS A 3 15.75 68.53 -8.50
N LEU A 4 14.56 68.44 -7.91
CA LEU A 4 14.24 67.47 -6.87
C LEU A 4 13.90 66.14 -7.58
N LEU A 5 14.72 65.12 -7.36
CA LEU A 5 14.48 63.76 -7.87
C LEU A 5 13.52 63.04 -6.91
N PHE A 6 12.30 62.77 -7.39
CA PHE A 6 11.35 61.86 -6.73
C PHE A 6 11.79 60.41 -7.00
N ILE A 7 12.15 59.68 -5.95
CA ILE A 7 12.37 58.22 -6.00
C ILE A 7 11.04 57.56 -5.61
N ILE A 8 10.36 56.95 -6.59
CA ILE A 8 9.18 56.12 -6.37
C ILE A 8 9.68 54.71 -6.00
N ALA A 9 9.53 54.33 -4.74
CA ALA A 9 9.75 52.96 -4.28
C ALA A 9 8.51 52.11 -4.63
N VAL A 10 8.63 51.24 -5.62
CA VAL A 10 7.61 50.24 -5.97
C VAL A 10 7.76 49.05 -5.01
N ILE A 11 6.83 48.91 -4.07
CA ILE A 11 6.69 47.71 -3.24
C ILE A 11 5.97 46.66 -4.08
N LEU A 12 6.72 45.73 -4.65
CA LEU A 12 6.19 44.49 -5.22
C LEU A 12 5.78 43.57 -4.06
N ILE A 13 4.51 43.65 -3.67
CA ILE A 13 3.85 42.56 -2.93
C ILE A 13 3.70 41.40 -3.90
N ALA A 14 4.71 40.54 -3.96
CA ALA A 14 4.55 39.20 -4.50
C ALA A 14 3.59 38.44 -3.58
N SER A 15 2.29 38.57 -3.84
CA SER A 15 1.31 37.58 -3.39
C SER A 15 1.69 36.28 -4.07
N CYS A 16 2.51 35.47 -3.39
CA CYS A 16 2.76 34.10 -3.76
C CYS A 16 1.46 33.35 -3.47
N GLU A 17 0.47 33.48 -4.37
CA GLU A 17 -0.61 32.51 -4.43
C GLU A 17 0.08 31.17 -4.62
N LYS A 18 0.09 30.34 -3.56
CA LYS A 18 0.60 28.98 -3.68
C LYS A 18 -0.21 28.33 -4.78
N GLU A 19 0.44 28.04 -5.90
CA GLU A 19 -0.08 27.18 -6.96
C GLU A 19 -0.84 26.01 -6.32
N PRO A 20 -2.04 25.66 -6.80
CA PRO A 20 -2.83 24.56 -6.25
C PRO A 20 -1.95 23.33 -6.10
N SER A 21 -1.71 22.90 -4.87
CA SER A 21 -0.78 21.82 -4.62
C SER A 21 -1.32 20.53 -5.20
N SER A 22 -0.65 19.99 -6.23
CA SER A 22 -0.95 18.68 -6.82
C SER A 22 -0.76 17.51 -5.85
N LYS A 23 -0.20 17.79 -4.66
CA LYS A 23 0.08 16.84 -3.57
C LYS A 23 -1.17 16.35 -2.84
N GLY A 24 -2.29 17.07 -3.03
CA GLY A 24 -3.57 16.79 -2.39
C GLY A 24 -3.53 16.94 -0.86
N LYS A 25 -4.63 16.58 -0.21
CA LYS A 25 -4.76 16.53 1.25
C LYS A 25 -4.94 15.10 1.71
N LEU A 26 -4.58 14.83 2.96
CA LEU A 26 -4.93 13.57 3.61
C LEU A 26 -6.43 13.32 3.46
N ASN A 27 -6.76 12.19 2.83
CA ASN A 27 -8.11 11.67 2.79
C ASN A 27 -8.16 10.41 3.66
N PRO A 28 -8.71 10.47 4.89
CA PRO A 28 -8.77 9.32 5.79
C PRO A 28 -9.73 8.22 5.28
N ASN A 29 -10.59 8.55 4.32
CA ASN A 29 -11.51 7.61 3.69
C ASN A 29 -11.00 7.14 2.32
N ALA A 30 -9.75 7.46 1.95
CA ALA A 30 -9.16 6.94 0.73
C ALA A 30 -9.16 5.41 0.77
N LEU A 31 -9.49 4.81 -0.38
CA LEU A 31 -9.31 3.38 -0.60
C LEU A 31 -8.12 3.21 -1.54
N ILE A 32 -7.22 2.32 -1.14
CA ILE A 32 -6.10 1.84 -1.94
C ILE A 32 -6.36 0.37 -2.29
N SER A 33 -5.65 -0.15 -3.27
CA SER A 33 -5.93 -1.44 -3.87
C SER A 33 -4.69 -2.28 -4.07
N ILE A 34 -4.85 -3.59 -3.85
CA ILE A 34 -3.88 -4.61 -4.25
C ILE A 34 -4.49 -5.37 -5.43
N ARG A 35 -3.76 -5.41 -6.54
CA ARG A 35 -4.19 -5.98 -7.83
C ARG A 35 -3.34 -7.19 -8.22
N PRO A 36 -3.82 -8.08 -9.10
CA PRO A 36 -2.95 -9.10 -9.66
C PRO A 36 -1.80 -8.46 -10.43
N ALA A 37 -0.60 -9.06 -10.34
CA ALA A 37 0.51 -8.66 -11.19
C ALA A 37 0.20 -8.91 -12.67
N ALA A 38 0.74 -8.07 -13.55
CA ALA A 38 0.50 -8.19 -14.99
C ALA A 38 1.06 -9.51 -15.54
N GLY A 39 0.32 -10.15 -16.45
CA GLY A 39 0.77 -11.35 -17.16
C GLY A 39 0.87 -12.63 -16.30
N VAL A 40 0.34 -12.61 -15.08
CA VAL A 40 0.27 -13.76 -14.19
C VAL A 40 -0.45 -14.94 -14.88
N LYS A 41 0.22 -16.08 -14.94
CA LYS A 41 -0.34 -17.38 -15.36
C LYS A 41 -0.39 -18.28 -14.13
N SER A 42 -1.58 -18.74 -13.75
CA SER A 42 -1.78 -19.67 -12.64
C SER A 42 -3.05 -20.49 -12.88
N ASN A 43 -3.14 -21.64 -12.21
CA ASN A 43 -4.32 -22.49 -12.17
C ASN A 43 -5.48 -21.84 -11.39
N LEU A 44 -5.17 -20.88 -10.51
CA LEU A 44 -6.15 -20.05 -9.82
C LEU A 44 -6.34 -18.74 -10.58
N SER A 45 -7.58 -18.40 -10.91
CA SER A 45 -7.86 -17.10 -11.52
C SER A 45 -7.60 -15.98 -10.49
N ALA A 46 -7.11 -14.83 -10.95
CA ALA A 46 -6.94 -13.66 -10.09
C ALA A 46 -8.25 -13.27 -9.37
N LYS A 47 -9.40 -13.51 -10.04
CA LYS A 47 -10.73 -13.30 -9.47
C LYS A 47 -11.00 -14.25 -8.29
N ASP A 48 -10.62 -15.52 -8.39
CA ASP A 48 -10.78 -16.48 -7.29
C ASP A 48 -9.90 -16.13 -6.10
N ILE A 49 -8.70 -15.61 -6.34
CA ILE A 49 -7.82 -15.15 -5.25
C ILE A 49 -8.47 -13.99 -4.51
N VAL A 50 -8.95 -12.98 -5.23
CA VAL A 50 -9.67 -11.84 -4.63
C VAL A 50 -10.91 -12.33 -3.87
N LYS A 51 -11.70 -13.23 -4.45
CA LYS A 51 -12.92 -13.78 -3.85
C LYS A 51 -12.63 -14.55 -2.55
N ASN A 52 -11.55 -15.33 -2.51
CA ASN A 52 -11.27 -16.26 -1.41
C ASN A 52 -10.29 -15.74 -0.36
N THR A 53 -9.62 -14.61 -0.60
CA THR A 53 -8.70 -14.02 0.39
C THR A 53 -9.48 -13.56 1.62
N ARG A 54 -9.17 -14.18 2.76
CA ARG A 54 -9.73 -13.80 4.07
C ARG A 54 -8.87 -12.81 4.81
N ASN A 55 -7.55 -12.94 4.65
CA ASN A 55 -6.59 -12.04 5.26
C ASN A 55 -5.27 -12.07 4.48
N ILE A 56 -4.44 -11.07 4.75
CA ILE A 56 -3.04 -11.06 4.38
C ILE A 56 -2.20 -11.21 5.66
N SER A 57 -1.20 -12.10 5.61
CA SER A 57 -0.20 -12.23 6.66
C SER A 57 1.14 -11.70 6.20
N PHE A 58 1.88 -11.12 7.12
CA PHE A 58 3.20 -10.56 6.87
C PHE A 58 3.99 -10.48 8.17
N TYR A 59 5.29 -10.24 8.05
CA TYR A 59 6.19 -10.07 9.18
C TYR A 59 6.71 -8.63 9.22
N ASN A 60 6.64 -8.00 10.38
CA ASN A 60 7.27 -6.70 10.61
C ASN A 60 8.01 -6.73 11.97
N PRO A 61 9.35 -6.89 11.97
CA PRO A 61 10.13 -7.03 13.20
C PRO A 61 10.15 -5.77 14.07
N ALA A 62 9.86 -4.59 13.50
CA ALA A 62 9.80 -3.35 14.26
C ALA A 62 8.57 -3.28 15.19
N ILE A 63 7.57 -4.14 14.94
CA ILE A 63 6.28 -4.14 15.65
C ILE A 63 6.10 -5.40 16.47
N SER A 64 6.40 -6.57 15.88
CA SER A 64 6.24 -7.85 16.53
C SER A 64 7.29 -8.85 16.08
N GLY A 65 7.74 -9.69 17.02
CA GLY A 65 8.53 -10.89 16.71
C GLY A 65 7.71 -12.02 16.08
N THR A 66 6.41 -11.83 15.87
CA THR A 66 5.50 -12.82 15.27
C THR A 66 4.87 -12.32 13.98
N VAL A 67 4.23 -13.24 13.24
CA VAL A 67 3.45 -12.89 12.04
C VAL A 67 2.25 -12.01 12.42
N LEU A 68 2.08 -10.92 11.68
CA LEU A 68 0.93 -10.03 11.72
C LEU A 68 -0.12 -10.49 10.70
N THR A 69 -1.38 -10.08 10.93
CA THR A 69 -2.49 -10.42 10.05
C THR A 69 -3.43 -9.23 9.88
N ARG A 70 -3.84 -8.95 8.64
CA ARG A 70 -4.88 -7.97 8.31
C ARG A 70 -6.02 -8.64 7.57
N ALA A 71 -7.21 -8.66 8.17
CA ALA A 71 -8.39 -9.32 7.61
C ALA A 71 -9.05 -8.47 6.51
N PHE A 72 -9.68 -9.11 5.54
CA PHE A 72 -10.52 -8.45 4.53
C PHE A 72 -12.00 -8.73 4.78
N ALA A 73 -12.78 -7.67 4.91
CA ALA A 73 -14.23 -7.76 4.89
C ALA A 73 -14.73 -8.16 3.47
N GLU A 74 -15.99 -8.58 3.36
CA GLU A 74 -16.56 -8.94 2.06
C GLU A 74 -16.59 -7.77 1.08
N ALA A 75 -16.98 -6.58 1.54
CA ALA A 75 -16.97 -5.36 0.72
C ALA A 75 -15.57 -4.95 0.26
N GLN A 76 -14.50 -5.48 0.88
CA GLN A 76 -13.12 -5.21 0.46
C GLN A 76 -12.62 -6.19 -0.61
N ARG A 77 -13.40 -7.22 -0.96
CA ARG A 77 -13.10 -8.17 -2.04
C ARG A 77 -13.84 -7.76 -3.31
N ASP A 78 -13.28 -6.80 -4.04
CA ASP A 78 -13.86 -6.29 -5.29
C ASP A 78 -13.59 -7.26 -6.44
N THR A 79 -14.47 -8.25 -6.59
CA THR A 79 -14.38 -9.27 -7.65
C THR A 79 -14.79 -8.76 -9.03
N ILE A 80 -15.37 -7.56 -9.12
CA ILE A 80 -15.74 -6.91 -10.39
C ILE A 80 -14.48 -6.29 -11.01
N ASN A 81 -13.74 -5.51 -10.24
CA ASN A 81 -12.49 -4.88 -10.69
C ASN A 81 -11.23 -5.71 -10.38
N VAL A 82 -11.42 -6.92 -9.84
CA VAL A 82 -10.37 -7.90 -9.47
C VAL A 82 -9.28 -7.25 -8.61
N ARG A 83 -9.67 -6.76 -7.43
CA ARG A 83 -8.76 -6.13 -6.46
C ARG A 83 -9.19 -6.36 -5.02
N LEU A 84 -8.22 -6.31 -4.11
CA LEU A 84 -8.47 -6.24 -2.67
C LEU A 84 -8.33 -4.78 -2.23
N LEU A 85 -9.34 -4.27 -1.54
CA LEU A 85 -9.39 -2.89 -1.08
C LEU A 85 -8.87 -2.78 0.36
N MET A 86 -8.04 -1.77 0.57
CA MET A 86 -7.50 -1.40 1.87
C MET A 86 -7.81 0.07 2.15
N TRP A 87 -7.83 0.42 3.43
CA TRP A 87 -8.02 1.82 3.81
C TRP A 87 -6.67 2.53 3.66
N GLY A 88 -6.67 3.79 3.23
CA GLY A 88 -5.46 4.62 3.26
C GLY A 88 -4.86 4.73 4.66
N THR A 89 -5.70 4.53 5.70
CA THR A 89 -5.27 4.44 7.10
C THR A 89 -4.44 3.22 7.46
N ASP A 90 -4.39 2.21 6.59
CA ASP A 90 -3.41 1.13 6.70
C ASP A 90 -1.96 1.64 6.43
N ILE A 91 -1.79 2.86 5.86
CA ILE A 91 -0.49 3.52 5.60
C ILE A 91 -0.31 4.80 6.44
N ILE A 92 -1.33 5.65 6.49
CA ILE A 92 -1.29 6.96 7.15
C ILE A 92 -2.52 7.10 8.06
N ASP A 93 -2.31 7.14 9.37
CA ASP A 93 -3.41 7.20 10.33
C ASP A 93 -4.29 8.45 10.18
N GLN A 94 -5.41 8.48 10.91
CA GLN A 94 -6.36 9.60 10.84
C GLN A 94 -5.78 10.95 11.29
N SER A 95 -4.67 10.95 12.02
CA SER A 95 -3.95 12.16 12.42
C SER A 95 -2.89 12.60 11.42
N GLY A 96 -2.71 11.86 10.32
CA GLY A 96 -1.72 12.14 9.28
C GLY A 96 -0.34 11.57 9.57
N ARG A 97 -0.20 10.65 10.53
CA ARG A 97 1.08 10.01 10.84
C ARG A 97 1.26 8.75 10.01
N TYR A 98 2.45 8.55 9.48
CA TYR A 98 2.84 7.29 8.87
C TYR A 98 2.86 6.19 9.92
N THR A 99 2.17 5.08 9.66
CA THR A 99 2.06 3.97 10.62
C THR A 99 3.27 3.06 10.58
N GLY A 100 3.83 2.81 9.39
CA GLY A 100 4.92 1.87 9.18
C GLY A 100 4.49 0.40 9.18
N ASP A 101 3.40 0.06 9.88
CA ASP A 101 2.93 -1.32 10.09
C ASP A 101 2.93 -2.18 8.84
N PHE A 102 2.22 -1.74 7.82
CA PHE A 102 2.07 -2.50 6.59
C PHE A 102 3.23 -2.26 5.63
N ILE A 103 3.63 -1.02 5.38
CA ILE A 103 4.63 -0.70 4.35
C ILE A 103 6.04 -1.19 4.73
N GLU A 104 6.37 -1.29 6.01
CA GLU A 104 7.65 -1.82 6.49
C GLU A 104 7.66 -3.35 6.62
N GLY A 105 6.52 -4.01 6.44
CA GLY A 105 6.42 -5.46 6.47
C GLY A 105 7.17 -6.16 5.33
N ARG A 106 7.29 -7.48 5.45
CA ARG A 106 7.82 -8.40 4.44
C ARG A 106 7.10 -9.76 4.50
N ASP A 107 7.40 -10.65 3.56
CA ASP A 107 6.86 -12.01 3.51
C ASP A 107 5.33 -12.05 3.45
N PHE A 108 4.76 -11.20 2.59
CA PHE A 108 3.31 -11.05 2.44
C PHE A 108 2.69 -12.27 1.76
N VAL A 109 1.71 -12.89 2.40
CA VAL A 109 0.90 -13.99 1.84
C VAL A 109 -0.58 -13.73 2.00
N PHE A 110 -1.33 -13.98 0.94
CA PHE A 110 -2.79 -13.94 0.92
C PHE A 110 -3.30 -15.32 1.27
N ARG A 111 -4.24 -15.38 2.22
CA ARG A 111 -4.69 -16.64 2.79
C ARG A 111 -6.18 -16.85 2.64
N LYS A 112 -6.58 -18.04 2.21
CA LYS A 112 -7.96 -18.54 2.27
C LYS A 112 -8.17 -19.36 3.53
N SER A 113 -9.41 -19.40 4.03
CA SER A 113 -9.78 -20.35 5.07
C SER A 113 -9.82 -21.76 4.50
N VAL A 114 -9.34 -22.73 5.28
CA VAL A 114 -9.46 -24.17 5.01
C VAL A 114 -10.42 -24.80 6.01
N ASP A 115 -10.20 -24.53 7.30
CA ASP A 115 -11.05 -24.99 8.39
C ASP A 115 -11.23 -23.87 9.42
N MET A 116 -12.43 -23.30 9.46
CA MET A 116 -12.78 -22.24 10.41
C MET A 116 -13.23 -22.78 11.77
N ASN A 117 -13.47 -24.09 11.88
CA ASN A 117 -13.90 -24.74 13.13
C ASN A 117 -12.71 -25.22 13.97
N ALA A 118 -11.52 -25.36 13.36
CA ALA A 118 -10.29 -25.64 14.07
C ALA A 118 -9.91 -24.50 15.05
N THR A 119 -9.19 -24.86 16.11
CA THR A 119 -8.65 -23.89 17.09
C THR A 119 -7.13 -24.06 17.19
N PRO A 120 -6.32 -23.16 16.59
CA PRO A 120 -6.73 -21.97 15.82
C PRO A 120 -7.30 -22.32 14.43
N PRO A 121 -8.05 -21.42 13.77
CA PRO A 121 -8.52 -21.62 12.40
C PRO A 121 -7.38 -21.89 11.43
N VAL A 122 -7.60 -22.82 10.50
CA VAL A 122 -6.62 -23.22 9.49
C VAL A 122 -6.79 -22.38 8.23
N TYR A 123 -5.67 -21.88 7.74
CA TYR A 123 -5.58 -21.10 6.52
C TYR A 123 -4.52 -21.68 5.58
N ASP A 124 -4.71 -21.44 4.28
CA ASP A 124 -3.75 -21.82 3.25
C ASP A 124 -3.40 -20.61 2.36
N THR A 125 -2.16 -20.59 1.88
CA THR A 125 -1.63 -19.52 1.02
C THR A 125 -2.11 -19.73 -0.41
N ILE A 126 -2.62 -18.66 -1.02
CA ILE A 126 -3.13 -18.66 -2.40
C ILE A 126 -2.49 -17.60 -3.30
N ALA A 127 -1.77 -16.65 -2.71
CA ALA A 127 -0.96 -15.66 -3.41
C ALA A 127 0.06 -15.05 -2.45
N TYR A 128 1.01 -14.30 -2.99
CA TYR A 128 1.99 -13.53 -2.22
C TYR A 128 2.31 -12.21 -2.90
N ILE A 129 2.97 -11.29 -2.19
CA ILE A 129 3.63 -10.13 -2.80
C ILE A 129 5.14 -10.36 -2.72
N PRO A 130 5.87 -10.33 -3.85
CA PRO A 130 7.33 -10.40 -3.85
C PRO A 130 7.99 -9.36 -2.93
N ASN A 131 8.96 -9.79 -2.10
CA ASN A 131 9.69 -8.89 -1.21
C ASN A 131 10.42 -7.77 -1.97
N ALA A 132 10.88 -8.05 -3.19
CA ALA A 132 11.51 -7.06 -4.07
C ALA A 132 10.55 -5.89 -4.39
N ILE A 133 9.28 -6.19 -4.70
CA ILE A 133 8.25 -5.18 -4.98
C ILE A 133 8.01 -4.29 -3.76
N ILE A 134 7.86 -4.90 -2.58
CA ILE A 134 7.63 -4.15 -1.33
C ILE A 134 8.82 -3.24 -1.03
N THR A 135 10.04 -3.77 -1.16
CA THR A 135 11.26 -3.03 -0.85
C THR A 135 11.43 -1.81 -1.76
N GLU A 136 11.18 -1.97 -3.05
CA GLU A 136 11.23 -0.87 -4.01
C GLU A 136 10.14 0.19 -3.73
N ALA A 137 8.91 -0.26 -3.45
CA ALA A 137 7.78 0.61 -3.19
C ALA A 137 7.95 1.41 -1.88
N ARG A 138 8.47 0.77 -0.82
CA ARG A 138 8.63 1.37 0.51
C ARG A 138 9.41 2.68 0.46
N GLY A 139 10.58 2.68 -0.18
CA GLY A 139 11.42 3.89 -0.26
C GLY A 139 10.70 5.05 -0.95
N LYS A 140 9.96 4.76 -2.04
CA LYS A 140 9.19 5.75 -2.78
C LYS A 140 8.03 6.30 -1.96
N ILE A 141 7.28 5.43 -1.28
CA ILE A 141 6.14 5.82 -0.43
C ILE A 141 6.60 6.68 0.75
N ILE A 142 7.67 6.29 1.45
CA ILE A 142 8.21 7.08 2.58
C ILE A 142 8.67 8.45 2.09
N THR A 143 9.33 8.52 0.94
CA THR A 143 9.76 9.80 0.34
C THR A 143 8.56 10.68 -0.01
N ALA A 144 7.54 10.13 -0.64
CA ALA A 144 6.32 10.86 -0.98
C ALA A 144 5.58 11.36 0.27
N PHE A 145 5.52 10.54 1.32
CA PHE A 145 4.93 10.93 2.61
C PHE A 145 5.70 12.08 3.27
N ALA A 146 7.04 12.01 3.30
CA ALA A 146 7.89 13.07 3.84
C ALA A 146 7.70 14.41 3.09
N ASP A 147 7.38 14.35 1.81
CA ASP A 147 7.04 15.51 0.97
C ASP A 147 5.56 15.97 1.11
N SER A 148 4.80 15.36 2.03
CA SER A 148 3.35 15.57 2.21
C SER A 148 2.53 15.33 0.93
N ASN A 149 3.02 14.47 0.04
CA ASN A 149 2.38 14.14 -1.23
C ASN A 149 1.48 12.91 -1.08
N PHE A 150 0.31 13.12 -0.48
CA PHE A 150 -0.66 12.07 -0.19
C PHE A 150 -1.21 11.40 -1.46
N VAL A 151 -1.42 12.18 -2.53
CA VAL A 151 -1.83 11.65 -3.83
C VAL A 151 -0.80 10.63 -4.33
N GLU A 152 0.48 10.97 -4.24
CA GLU A 152 1.55 10.09 -4.69
C GLU A 152 1.73 8.87 -3.79
N VAL A 153 1.56 9.01 -2.47
CA VAL A 153 1.56 7.86 -1.55
C VAL A 153 0.53 6.81 -1.97
N TYR A 154 -0.72 7.23 -2.19
CA TYR A 154 -1.79 6.30 -2.58
C TYR A 154 -1.56 5.72 -3.97
N ARG A 155 -1.12 6.54 -4.93
CA ARG A 155 -0.81 6.08 -6.29
C ARG A 155 0.32 5.05 -6.31
N LEU A 156 1.40 5.29 -5.56
CA LEU A 156 2.54 4.38 -5.48
C LEU A 156 2.13 3.03 -4.89
N PHE A 157 1.27 3.04 -3.87
CA PHE A 157 0.71 1.80 -3.33
C PHE A 157 -0.08 1.04 -4.39
N ASP A 158 -1.06 1.70 -5.02
CA ASP A 158 -1.97 1.11 -6.01
C ASP A 158 -1.24 0.47 -7.20
N VAL A 159 -0.10 1.06 -7.59
CA VAL A 159 0.70 0.57 -8.72
C VAL A 159 1.64 -0.55 -8.29
N ALA A 160 2.30 -0.42 -7.14
CA ALA A 160 3.36 -1.34 -6.77
C ALA A 160 2.84 -2.61 -6.09
N PHE A 161 1.88 -2.50 -5.17
CA PHE A 161 1.43 -3.63 -4.36
C PHE A 161 0.54 -4.56 -5.18
N THR A 162 1.19 -5.49 -5.88
CA THR A 162 0.54 -6.47 -6.73
C THR A 162 0.80 -7.89 -6.23
N PHE A 163 -0.17 -8.78 -6.40
CA PHE A 163 -0.06 -10.16 -5.94
C PHE A 163 0.22 -11.13 -7.08
N THR A 164 0.98 -12.17 -6.76
CA THR A 164 1.25 -13.33 -7.63
C THR A 164 0.61 -14.57 -7.00
N PRO A 165 -0.26 -15.30 -7.74
CA PRO A 165 -0.79 -16.59 -7.31
C PRO A 165 0.30 -17.59 -6.99
N THR A 166 0.07 -18.41 -5.97
CA THR A 166 0.97 -19.50 -5.57
C THR A 166 0.25 -20.46 -4.63
N SER A 167 0.83 -21.61 -4.34
CA SER A 167 0.45 -22.44 -3.20
C SER A 167 1.30 -22.15 -1.96
N GLY A 168 0.86 -22.63 -0.78
CA GLY A 168 1.69 -22.55 0.42
C GLY A 168 3.02 -23.30 0.32
N GLU A 169 3.05 -24.41 -0.42
CA GLU A 169 4.28 -25.17 -0.65
C GLU A 169 5.27 -24.40 -1.51
N GLU A 170 4.82 -23.92 -2.67
CA GLU A 170 5.64 -23.12 -3.60
C GLU A 170 6.18 -21.86 -2.92
N TRP A 171 5.34 -21.13 -2.18
CA TRP A 171 5.78 -19.93 -1.48
C TRP A 171 6.85 -20.23 -0.42
N ARG A 172 6.71 -21.32 0.35
CA ARG A 172 7.74 -21.72 1.33
C ARG A 172 9.06 -22.07 0.64
N ALA A 173 9.01 -22.71 -0.53
CA ALA A 173 10.21 -22.98 -1.33
C ALA A 173 10.87 -21.69 -1.83
N LEU A 174 10.08 -20.75 -2.37
CA LEU A 174 10.58 -19.42 -2.78
C LEU A 174 11.23 -18.68 -1.61
N LYS A 175 10.59 -18.69 -0.44
CA LYS A 175 11.11 -18.05 0.76
C LYS A 175 12.41 -18.68 1.23
N ALA A 176 12.49 -20.01 1.25
CA ALA A 176 13.72 -20.73 1.61
C ALA A 176 14.88 -20.41 0.64
N ALA A 177 14.57 -20.15 -0.62
CA ALA A 177 15.54 -19.73 -1.63
C ALA A 177 15.86 -18.22 -1.63
N GLY A 178 15.16 -17.40 -0.82
CA GLY A 178 15.30 -15.94 -0.82
C GLY A 178 14.75 -15.26 -2.08
N GLN A 179 13.80 -15.90 -2.76
CA GLN A 179 13.23 -15.47 -4.05
C GLN A 179 11.76 -15.00 -3.94
N ASN A 180 11.25 -14.86 -2.71
CA ASN A 180 9.85 -14.50 -2.46
C ASN A 180 9.60 -13.00 -2.37
#